data_AF-A0A920K0A3-F1
#
_entry.id   AF-A0A920K0A3-F1
#
_cell.length_a   1.000
_cell.length_b   1.000
_cell.length_c   1.000
_cell.angle_alpha   90.00
_cell.angle_beta   90.00
_cell.angle_gamma   90.00
#
_symmetry.space_group_name_H-M   'P 1'
#
loop_
_entity.id
_entity.type
_entity.pdbx_description
1 polymer ?
#
loop_
_entity_poly.entity_id
_entity_poly.type
_entity_poly.pdbx_seq_one_letter_code
_entity_poly.pdbx_strand_id
1 'polypeptide(L)'
;MMSLQKERLYIYDTTLRDGQQTQGVQFSTDEKIEIADLLGDLGVDYIEGGWPGANPTDTTFFETYRTNANLVAFGMTKRSGRSAENDDVLASVLNAGTKRFV
;
A
#
# COMPACT_ATOMS: atom_id res chain seq x y z
N MET A 1 -21.98 15.94 32.47
CA MET A 1 -22.25 14.75 31.65
C MET A 1 -21.19 14.70 30.56
N MET A 2 -20.17 13.85 30.68
CA MET A 2 -19.13 13.72 29.64
C MET A 2 -19.77 13.06 28.41
N SER A 3 -19.75 13.77 27.29
CA SER A 3 -20.04 13.18 25.98
C SER A 3 -18.92 12.20 25.68
N LEU A 4 -19.24 10.91 25.59
CA LEU A 4 -18.37 9.95 24.92
C LEU A 4 -18.43 10.30 23.43
N GLN A 5 -17.53 11.18 22.98
CA GLN A 5 -17.28 11.31 21.54
C GLN A 5 -16.79 9.94 21.07
N LYS A 6 -17.53 9.33 20.14
CA LYS A 6 -17.08 8.10 19.50
C LYS A 6 -15.80 8.41 18.74
N GLU A 7 -14.71 7.77 19.13
CA GLU A 7 -13.47 7.80 18.36
C GLU A 7 -13.73 7.21 16.97
N ARG A 8 -13.16 7.84 15.95
CA ARG A 8 -13.24 7.32 14.59
C ARG A 8 -12.36 6.06 14.52
N LEU A 9 -12.97 4.93 14.18
CA LEU A 9 -12.26 3.71 13.82
C LEU A 9 -11.78 3.84 12.37
N TYR A 10 -10.54 3.42 12.12
CA TYR A 10 -9.98 3.32 10.79
C TYR A 10 -9.68 1.86 10.46
N ILE A 11 -9.90 1.47 9.20
CA ILE A 11 -9.60 0.14 8.69
C ILE A 11 -8.37 0.21 7.78
N TYR A 12 -7.36 -0.60 8.10
CA TYR A 12 -6.15 -0.78 7.31
C TYR A 12 -6.13 -2.21 6.77
N ASP A 13 -6.27 -2.36 5.46
CA ASP A 13 -6.32 -3.66 4.79
C ASP A 13 -4.96 -4.02 4.16
N THR A 14 -4.54 -5.27 4.37
CA THR A 14 -3.25 -5.80 3.88
C THR A 14 -3.42 -6.91 2.83
N THR A 15 -4.61 -7.06 2.24
CA THR A 15 -4.92 -8.14 1.28
C THR A 15 -3.94 -8.16 0.10
N LEU A 16 -3.62 -6.99 -0.45
CA LEU A 16 -2.76 -6.85 -1.63
C LEU A 16 -1.25 -7.03 -1.34
N ARG A 17 -0.85 -7.06 -0.07
CA ARG A 17 0.55 -7.24 0.35
C ARG A 17 0.72 -8.52 1.16
N ASP A 18 0.25 -8.55 2.40
CA ASP A 18 0.37 -9.74 3.28
C ASP A 18 -0.46 -10.90 2.75
N GLY A 19 -1.67 -10.62 2.27
CA GLY A 19 -2.53 -11.65 1.67
C GLY A 19 -1.86 -12.33 0.47
N GLN A 20 -1.20 -11.55 -0.39
CA GLN A 20 -0.42 -12.04 -1.54
C GLN A 20 0.79 -12.91 -1.14
N GLN A 21 1.30 -12.85 0.10
CA GLN A 21 2.38 -13.74 0.55
C GLN A 21 1.91 -15.17 0.86
N THR A 22 0.60 -15.41 0.81
CA THR A 22 0.03 -16.76 0.96
C THR A 22 0.46 -17.67 -0.19
N GLN A 23 0.89 -18.89 0.14
CA GLN A 23 1.33 -19.86 -0.86
C GLN A 23 0.24 -20.12 -1.91
N GLY A 24 0.60 -19.96 -3.18
CA GLY A 24 -0.32 -20.16 -4.31
C GLY A 24 -1.18 -18.94 -4.65
N VAL A 25 -1.03 -17.82 -3.93
CA VAL A 25 -1.67 -16.55 -4.27
C VAL A 25 -0.67 -15.68 -5.02
N GLN A 26 -1.01 -15.29 -6.24
CA GLN A 26 -0.26 -14.30 -7.03
C GLN A 26 -1.28 -13.45 -7.78
N PHE A 27 -1.27 -12.15 -7.51
CA PHE A 27 -2.08 -11.20 -8.26
C PHE A 27 -1.24 -10.60 -9.38
N SER A 28 -1.82 -10.53 -10.57
CA SER A 28 -1.40 -9.65 -11.65
C SER A 28 -1.70 -8.18 -11.30
N THR A 29 -1.10 -7.24 -12.02
CA THR A 29 -1.36 -5.81 -11.82
C THR A 29 -2.85 -5.49 -11.94
N ASP A 30 -3.53 -6.07 -12.93
CA ASP A 30 -4.94 -5.82 -13.19
C ASP A 30 -5.83 -6.37 -12.06
N GLU A 31 -5.52 -7.56 -11.54
CA GLU A 31 -6.22 -8.12 -10.37
C GLU A 31 -6.00 -7.25 -9.12
N LYS A 32 -4.80 -6.68 -8.94
CA LYS A 32 -4.56 -5.75 -7.83
C LYS A 32 -5.40 -4.48 -7.95
N ILE A 33 -5.58 -3.96 -9.17
CA ILE A 33 -6.44 -2.80 -9.44
C ILE A 33 -7.89 -3.12 -9.09
N GLU A 34 -8.42 -4.24 -9.60
CA GLU A 34 -9.78 -4.67 -9.34
C GLU A 34 -10.05 -4.85 -7.83
N ILE A 35 -9.16 -5.54 -7.12
CA ILE A 35 -9.28 -5.74 -5.67
C ILE A 35 -9.18 -4.41 -4.92
N ALA A 36 -8.27 -3.52 -5.32
CA ALA A 36 -8.13 -2.20 -4.69
C ALA A 36 -9.40 -1.34 -4.84
N ASP A 37 -10.02 -1.37 -6.01
CA ASP A 37 -11.30 -0.69 -6.26
C ASP A 37 -12.41 -1.28 -5.38
N LEU A 38 -12.50 -2.62 -5.30
CA LEU A 38 -13.48 -3.30 -4.44
C LEU A 38 -13.30 -2.97 -2.95
N LEU A 39 -12.06 -2.91 -2.46
CA LEU A 39 -11.75 -2.51 -1.08
C LEU A 39 -12.13 -1.05 -0.83
N GLY A 40 -11.88 -0.17 -1.81
CA GLY A 40 -12.27 1.23 -1.76
C GLY A 40 -13.80 1.38 -1.68
N ASP A 41 -14.53 0.66 -2.53
CA ASP A 41 -16.00 0.66 -2.56
C ASP A 41 -16.62 0.08 -1.28
N LEU A 42 -15.95 -0.89 -0.64
CA LEU A 42 -16.33 -1.42 0.67
C LEU A 42 -16.19 -0.38 1.79
N GLY A 43 -15.42 0.69 1.56
CA GLY A 43 -15.20 1.77 2.53
C GLY A 43 -13.98 1.57 3.43
N VAL A 44 -12.99 0.76 3.01
CA VAL A 44 -11.71 0.64 3.71
C VAL A 44 -10.97 1.98 3.67
N ASP A 45 -10.47 2.43 4.81
CA ASP A 45 -9.79 3.73 4.89
C ASP A 45 -8.40 3.68 4.24
N TYR A 46 -7.64 2.59 4.41
CA TYR A 46 -6.28 2.43 3.92
C TYR A 46 -6.03 1.05 3.29
N ILE A 47 -5.41 1.03 2.12
CA ILE A 47 -5.11 -0.19 1.37
C ILE A 47 -3.59 -0.29 1.19
N GLU A 48 -2.97 -1.31 1.77
CA GLU A 48 -1.55 -1.60 1.57
C GLU A 48 -1.33 -2.28 0.22
N GLY A 49 -0.89 -1.51 -0.77
CA GLY A 49 -0.84 -1.94 -2.17
C GLY A 49 0.33 -2.86 -2.53
N GLY A 50 1.37 -2.93 -1.70
CA GLY A 50 2.56 -3.75 -1.95
C GLY A 50 3.88 -3.01 -1.74
N TRP A 51 4.97 -3.58 -2.25
CA TRP A 51 6.34 -3.09 -2.08
C TRP A 51 6.98 -2.67 -3.42
N PRO A 52 6.74 -1.42 -3.87
CA PRO A 52 7.33 -0.90 -5.11
C PRO A 52 8.86 -0.89 -5.03
N GLY A 53 9.51 -1.20 -6.14
CA GLY A 53 10.97 -1.35 -6.25
C GLY A 53 11.50 -2.73 -5.82
N ALA A 54 10.77 -3.47 -4.99
CA ALA A 54 11.12 -4.85 -4.63
C ALA A 54 10.33 -5.89 -5.45
N ASN A 55 9.08 -5.60 -5.79
CA ASN A 55 8.23 -6.45 -6.61
C ASN A 55 7.82 -5.71 -7.90
N PRO A 56 8.13 -6.26 -9.11
CA PRO A 56 7.79 -5.61 -10.38
C PRO A 56 6.29 -5.37 -10.61
N THR A 57 5.43 -6.27 -10.14
CA THR A 57 3.97 -6.12 -10.21
C THR A 57 3.53 -4.94 -9.35
N ASP A 58 4.07 -4.85 -8.12
CA ASP A 58 3.73 -3.75 -7.21
C ASP A 58 4.25 -2.41 -7.76
N THR A 59 5.45 -2.37 -8.33
CA THR A 59 5.96 -1.18 -9.02
C THR A 59 5.00 -0.73 -10.12
N THR A 60 4.59 -1.63 -11.01
CA THR A 60 3.65 -1.32 -12.09
C THR A 60 2.32 -0.83 -11.54
N PHE A 61 1.79 -1.50 -10.50
CA PHE A 61 0.55 -1.11 -9.83
C PHE A 61 0.61 0.33 -9.31
N PHE A 62 1.66 0.72 -8.59
CA PHE A 62 1.80 2.10 -8.10
C PHE A 62 2.07 3.11 -9.22
N GLU A 63 2.69 2.71 -10.33
CA GLU A 63 2.89 3.60 -11.48
C GLU A 63 1.59 3.90 -12.23
N THR A 64 0.73 2.90 -12.43
CA THR A 64 -0.45 3.00 -13.31
C THR A 64 -1.76 3.30 -12.60
N TYR A 65 -1.94 2.82 -11.36
CA TYR A 65 -3.22 2.90 -10.67
C TYR A 65 -3.38 4.17 -9.85
N ARG A 66 -4.54 4.82 -9.95
CA ARG A 66 -4.91 5.99 -9.16
C ARG A 66 -6.30 5.78 -8.61
N THR A 67 -6.47 5.99 -7.30
CA THR A 67 -7.74 5.82 -6.60
C THR A 67 -7.98 6.96 -5.62
N ASN A 68 -9.24 7.14 -5.25
CA ASN A 68 -9.62 8.06 -4.20
C ASN A 68 -9.35 7.48 -2.80
N ALA A 69 -9.34 6.15 -2.66
CA ALA A 69 -8.93 5.45 -1.45
C ALA A 69 -7.48 5.80 -1.06
N ASN A 70 -7.12 5.63 0.21
CA ASN A 70 -5.76 5.90 0.65
C ASN A 70 -4.87 4.68 0.42
N LEU A 71 -4.13 4.68 -0.68
CA LEU A 71 -3.08 3.69 -0.92
C LEU A 71 -1.88 3.90 0.00
N VAL A 72 -1.29 2.79 0.45
CA VAL A 72 -0.09 2.76 1.28
C VAL A 72 0.95 1.84 0.63
N ALA A 73 2.17 2.35 0.47
CA ALA A 73 3.31 1.58 -0.03
C ALA A 73 4.10 1.00 1.15
N PHE A 74 4.32 -0.30 1.14
CA PHE A 74 5.14 -1.00 2.11
C PHE A 74 6.62 -0.90 1.73
N GLY A 75 7.51 -0.84 2.71
CA GLY A 75 8.95 -0.93 2.47
C GLY A 75 9.79 -1.03 3.73
N MET A 76 11.04 -1.42 3.54
CA MET A 76 12.06 -1.34 4.59
C MET A 76 12.56 0.10 4.77
N THR A 77 13.13 0.41 5.93
CA THR A 77 13.76 1.72 6.19
C THR A 77 14.96 2.00 5.26
N LYS A 78 15.71 0.95 4.90
CA LYS A 78 16.77 0.88 3.88
C LYS A 78 17.37 -0.54 3.85
N ARG A 79 18.09 -0.90 2.80
CA ARG A 79 18.95 -2.08 2.70
C ARG A 79 20.10 -1.98 3.70
N SER A 80 20.52 -3.14 4.19
CA SER A 80 21.78 -3.25 4.93
C SER A 80 22.95 -2.88 4.00
N GLY A 81 23.97 -2.20 4.53
CA GLY A 81 25.13 -1.74 3.75
C GLY A 81 24.90 -0.51 2.86
N ARG A 82 23.68 0.04 2.80
CA ARG A 82 23.35 1.29 2.09
C ARG A 82 22.94 2.40 3.06
N SER A 83 23.02 3.66 2.64
CA SER A 83 22.36 4.78 3.32
C SER A 83 20.92 4.88 2.83
N ALA A 84 20.05 5.58 3.56
CA ALA A 84 18.68 5.82 3.09
C ALA A 84 18.68 6.63 1.77
N GLU A 85 19.62 7.56 1.63
CA GLU A 85 19.74 8.44 0.46
C GLU A 85 20.13 7.69 -0.83
N ASN A 86 20.89 6.60 -0.74
CA ASN A 86 21.37 5.85 -1.90
C ASN A 86 20.67 4.48 -2.09
N ASP A 87 19.52 4.30 -1.45
CA ASP A 87 18.72 3.11 -1.59
C ASP A 87 17.60 3.29 -2.63
N ASP A 88 17.76 2.59 -3.76
CA ASP A 88 16.84 2.55 -4.89
C ASP A 88 15.46 1.99 -4.56
N VAL A 89 15.38 1.02 -3.64
CA VAL A 89 14.10 0.44 -3.22
C VAL A 89 13.39 1.36 -2.26
N LEU A 90 14.10 1.99 -1.32
CA LEU A 90 13.50 3.02 -0.47
C LEU A 90 13.01 4.20 -1.31
N ALA A 91 13.80 4.64 -2.30
CA ALA A 91 13.39 5.70 -3.21
C ALA A 91 12.09 5.33 -3.95
N SER A 92 11.92 4.06 -4.36
CA SER A 92 10.70 3.59 -5.01
C SER A 92 9.47 3.68 -4.09
N VAL A 93 9.63 3.42 -2.79
CA VAL A 93 8.56 3.58 -1.78
C VAL A 93 8.18 5.05 -1.61
N LEU A 94 9.16 5.94 -1.54
CA LEU A 94 8.93 7.39 -1.44
C LEU A 94 8.26 7.96 -2.70
N ASN A 95 8.54 7.37 -3.86
CA ASN A 95 8.02 7.79 -5.15
C ASN A 95 6.69 7.11 -5.53
N ALA A 96 6.11 6.29 -4.65
CA ALA A 96 4.89 5.51 -4.92
C ALA A 96 3.62 6.37 -5.12
N GLY A 97 3.71 7.70 -4.96
CA GLY A 97 2.59 8.61 -5.20
C GLY A 97 1.45 8.49 -4.18
N THR A 98 1.73 7.93 -2.99
CA THR A 98 0.77 7.79 -1.90
C THR A 98 0.56 9.11 -1.16
N LYS A 99 -0.65 9.31 -0.62
CA LYS A 99 -0.97 10.53 0.13
C LYS A 99 -0.23 10.50 1.47
N ARG A 100 0.34 11.65 1.86
CA ARG A 100 0.85 11.84 3.23
C ARG A 100 -0.33 11.98 4.19
N PHE A 101 -0.34 11.19 5.25
CA PHE A 101 -1.30 11.33 6.35
C PHE A 101 -0.82 12.43 7.31
N VAL A 102 -1.72 13.36 7.66
CA VAL A 102 -1.57 14.36 8.72
C VAL A 102 -2.76 14.28 9.66
#